data_AF-A0A9J7IEF6-F1
#
_entry.id   AF-A0A9J7IEF6-F1
#
_cell.length_a   1.000
_cell.length_b   1.000
_cell.length_c   1.000
_cell.angle_alpha   90.00
_cell.angle_beta   90.00
_cell.angle_gamma   90.00
#
_symmetry.space_group_name_H-M   'P 1'
#
loop_
_entity.id
_entity.type
_entity.pdbx_description
1 polymer ?
#
loop_
_entity_poly.entity_id
_entity_poly.type
_entity_poly.pdbx_seq_one_letter_code
_entity_poly.pdbx_strand_id
1 'polypeptide(L)'
;MENKTEKVAVDKEELRKRLTPLQYQVTQEAATERPFTGCYNKHYEKGVYQCIVCHQDLFSSDTKYDSGCGWPAFNDVLDKGKITLHRDASIPVVISKMLGMVRTEVRCSKCSAHMGHVFDDGPAPKYLRYCINSASIDFVPYKPPANSSSASSSSSSAASATKSSSGPNANGTTNNTPGQKQAAAAGPHTNNQTSKK
;
A
#
# COMPACT_ATOMS: atom_id res chain seq x y z
N MET A 1 16.76 -28.43 12.65
CA MET A 1 15.91 -27.86 13.72
C MET A 1 14.78 -27.11 13.02
N GLU A 2 13.61 -27.74 12.90
CA GLU A 2 12.45 -27.10 12.28
C GLU A 2 11.89 -26.06 13.26
N ASN A 3 12.01 -24.77 12.91
CA ASN A 3 11.33 -23.70 13.61
C ASN A 3 9.84 -23.84 13.34
N LYS A 4 9.15 -24.54 14.24
CA LYS A 4 7.69 -24.68 14.24
C LYS A 4 7.11 -23.33 14.66
N THR A 5 6.76 -22.49 13.69
CA THR A 5 6.04 -21.24 13.93
C THR A 5 4.79 -21.55 14.76
N GLU A 6 4.73 -21.07 16.00
CA GLU A 6 3.57 -21.25 16.87
C GLU A 6 2.35 -20.60 16.22
N LYS A 7 1.29 -21.40 16.01
CA LYS A 7 0.02 -20.88 15.49
C LYS A 7 -0.66 -20.04 16.55
N VAL A 8 -1.11 -18.86 16.16
CA VAL A 8 -1.93 -17.98 17.00
C VAL A 8 -3.39 -18.30 16.75
N ALA A 9 -4.12 -18.60 17.82
CA ALA A 9 -5.58 -18.65 17.80
C ALA A 9 -6.12 -17.23 17.63
N VAL A 10 -7.01 -17.04 16.66
CA VAL A 10 -7.58 -15.73 16.34
C VAL A 10 -9.05 -15.71 16.70
N ASP A 11 -9.47 -14.73 17.49
CA ASP A 11 -10.88 -14.52 17.86
C ASP A 11 -11.60 -13.72 16.77
N LYS A 12 -12.62 -14.34 16.16
CA LYS A 12 -13.40 -13.72 15.08
C LYS A 12 -14.11 -12.44 15.51
N GLU A 13 -14.55 -12.35 16.77
CA GLU A 13 -15.27 -11.17 17.27
C GLU A 13 -14.32 -9.99 17.51
N GLU A 14 -13.10 -10.26 17.97
CA GLU A 14 -12.03 -9.25 18.04
C GLU A 14 -11.69 -8.73 16.64
N LEU A 15 -11.51 -9.64 15.67
CA LEU A 15 -11.21 -9.25 14.29
C LEU A 15 -12.30 -8.40 13.65
N ARG A 16 -13.58 -8.68 13.90
CA ARG A 16 -14.69 -7.86 13.38
C ARG A 16 -14.69 -6.44 13.92
N LYS A 17 -14.15 -6.21 15.12
CA LYS A 17 -14.04 -4.88 15.72
C LYS A 17 -12.83 -4.12 15.21
N ARG A 18 -11.72 -4.82 14.96
CA ARG A 18 -10.44 -4.22 14.57
C ARG A 18 -10.27 -4.04 13.07
N LEU A 19 -10.74 -5.00 12.27
CA LEU A 19 -10.59 -4.99 10.82
C LEU A 19 -11.77 -4.28 10.14
N THR A 20 -11.49 -3.62 9.03
CA THR A 20 -12.55 -3.18 8.13
C THR A 20 -13.32 -4.37 7.54
N PRO A 21 -14.56 -4.18 7.05
CA PRO A 21 -15.33 -5.27 6.45
C PRO A 21 -14.59 -6.00 5.32
N LEU A 22 -13.91 -5.26 4.44
CA LEU A 22 -13.14 -5.86 3.33
C LEU A 22 -11.93 -6.66 3.85
N GLN A 23 -11.18 -6.14 4.82
CA GLN A 23 -10.04 -6.85 5.42
C GLN A 23 -10.51 -8.14 6.10
N TYR A 24 -11.65 -8.11 6.79
CA TYR A 24 -12.23 -9.32 7.39
C TYR A 24 -12.62 -10.34 6.32
N GLN A 25 -13.39 -9.92 5.30
CA GLN A 25 -13.82 -10.79 4.20
C GLN A 25 -12.63 -11.43 3.47
N VAL A 26 -11.60 -10.63 3.16
CA VAL A 26 -10.39 -11.13 2.51
C VAL A 26 -9.65 -12.12 3.41
N THR A 27 -9.36 -11.75 4.65
CA THR A 27 -8.47 -12.55 5.51
C THR A 27 -9.13 -13.79 6.11
N GLN A 28 -10.42 -13.73 6.42
CA GLN A 28 -11.14 -14.80 7.13
C GLN A 28 -12.06 -15.61 6.23
N GLU A 29 -12.60 -14.99 5.17
CA GLU A 29 -13.59 -15.61 4.28
C GLU A 29 -13.02 -15.86 2.86
N ALA A 30 -11.72 -15.65 2.68
CA ALA A 30 -11.01 -15.83 1.41
C ALA A 30 -11.62 -15.04 0.24
N ALA A 31 -12.22 -13.89 0.51
CA ALA A 31 -12.64 -12.96 -0.52
C ALA A 31 -11.42 -12.38 -1.27
N THR A 32 -11.67 -11.82 -2.46
CA THR A 32 -10.64 -11.14 -3.26
C THR A 32 -11.05 -9.69 -3.47
N GLU A 33 -10.15 -8.76 -3.20
CA GLU A 33 -10.37 -7.33 -3.47
C GLU A 33 -10.48 -7.08 -4.98
N ARG A 34 -11.18 -6.01 -5.39
CA ARG A 34 -11.28 -5.68 -6.81
C ARG A 34 -9.90 -5.27 -7.35
N PRO A 35 -9.57 -5.61 -8.61
CA PRO A 35 -8.31 -5.20 -9.20
C PRO A 35 -8.23 -3.67 -9.29
N PHE A 36 -7.02 -3.14 -9.12
CA PHE A 36 -6.65 -1.73 -9.18
C PHE A 36 -7.23 -0.83 -8.07
N THR A 37 -7.96 -1.38 -7.09
CA THR A 37 -8.55 -0.58 -6.01
C THR A 37 -7.74 -0.59 -4.71
N GLY A 38 -6.88 -1.59 -4.51
CA GLY A 38 -6.11 -1.76 -3.28
C GLY A 38 -5.01 -0.69 -3.11
N CYS A 39 -4.82 -0.21 -1.88
CA CYS A 39 -3.86 0.84 -1.55
C CYS A 39 -2.41 0.47 -1.87
N TYR A 40 -2.06 -0.83 -1.87
CA TYR A 40 -0.70 -1.29 -2.09
C TYR A 40 -0.41 -1.76 -3.52
N ASN A 41 -1.38 -1.69 -4.43
CA ASN A 41 -1.17 -2.06 -5.84
C ASN A 41 -0.01 -1.26 -6.46
N LYS A 42 -0.08 0.07 -6.45
CA LYS A 42 0.95 0.98 -6.98
C LYS A 42 1.81 1.64 -5.89
N HIS A 43 2.05 0.91 -4.80
CA HIS A 43 2.93 1.35 -3.71
C HIS A 43 4.32 0.73 -3.87
N TYR A 44 5.39 1.54 -3.81
CA TYR A 44 6.77 1.07 -4.01
C TYR A 44 7.78 1.67 -3.01
N GLU A 45 7.30 2.23 -1.91
CA GLU A 45 8.19 2.72 -0.85
C GLU A 45 8.98 1.56 -0.22
N LYS A 46 10.18 1.86 0.29
CA LYS A 46 11.06 0.89 0.93
C LYS A 46 10.52 0.49 2.30
N GLY A 47 10.36 -0.79 2.55
CA GLY A 47 9.82 -1.31 3.81
C GLY A 47 9.37 -2.77 3.72
N VAL A 48 8.57 -3.17 4.70
CA VAL A 48 8.08 -4.54 4.86
C VAL A 48 6.56 -4.56 4.84
N TYR A 49 5.99 -5.56 4.19
CA TYR A 49 4.57 -5.84 4.24
C TYR A 49 4.31 -6.97 5.23
N GLN A 50 3.53 -6.67 6.26
CA GLN A 50 3.18 -7.56 7.35
C GLN A 50 1.72 -8.04 7.24
N CYS A 51 1.41 -9.18 7.82
CA CYS A 51 0.04 -9.66 7.94
C CYS A 51 -0.81 -8.68 8.76
N ILE A 52 -1.93 -8.20 8.23
CA ILE A 52 -2.79 -7.26 8.96
C ILE A 52 -3.45 -7.88 10.22
N VAL A 53 -3.53 -9.21 10.26
CA VAL A 53 -4.17 -9.95 11.36
C VAL A 53 -3.23 -10.12 12.55
N CYS A 54 -2.00 -10.56 12.30
CA CYS A 54 -1.05 -10.98 13.35
C CYS A 54 0.30 -10.26 13.32
N HIS A 55 0.48 -9.30 12.41
CA HIS A 55 1.69 -8.47 12.26
C HIS A 55 2.98 -9.26 12.00
N GLN A 56 2.87 -10.47 11.45
CA GLN A 56 4.03 -11.20 10.96
C GLN A 56 4.55 -10.56 9.67
N ASP A 57 5.85 -10.29 9.58
CA ASP A 57 6.49 -9.81 8.34
C ASP A 57 6.47 -10.88 7.24
N LEU A 58 5.96 -10.55 6.05
CA LEU A 58 5.75 -11.55 5.00
C LEU A 58 6.48 -11.24 3.70
N PHE A 59 6.48 -9.98 3.26
CA PHE A 59 7.08 -9.58 1.98
C PHE A 59 7.98 -8.37 2.14
N SER A 60 9.06 -8.31 1.36
CA SER A 60 9.92 -7.12 1.25
C SER A 60 9.48 -6.27 0.06
N SER A 61 9.57 -4.95 0.20
CA SER A 61 9.46 -4.02 -0.93
C SER A 61 10.45 -4.32 -2.06
N ASP A 62 11.60 -4.95 -1.77
CA ASP A 62 12.62 -5.29 -2.77
C ASP A 62 12.16 -6.38 -3.74
N THR A 63 11.22 -7.22 -3.30
CA THR A 63 10.64 -8.31 -4.09
C THR A 63 9.35 -7.87 -4.79
N LYS A 64 8.85 -6.66 -4.47
CA LYS A 64 7.64 -6.11 -5.07
C LYS A 64 7.93 -5.60 -6.48
N TYR A 65 7.04 -5.86 -7.42
CA TYR A 65 7.16 -5.38 -8.80
C TYR A 65 5.80 -5.07 -9.42
N ASP A 66 5.80 -4.38 -10.56
CA ASP A 66 4.58 -4.13 -11.33
C ASP A 66 4.29 -5.30 -12.27
N SER A 67 3.32 -6.14 -11.91
CA SER A 67 2.86 -7.22 -12.79
C SER A 67 1.74 -6.80 -13.74
N GLY A 68 1.18 -5.59 -13.57
CA GLY A 68 -0.01 -5.16 -14.29
C GLY A 68 -1.31 -5.89 -13.92
N CYS A 69 -1.30 -6.83 -12.95
CA CYS A 69 -2.48 -7.64 -12.62
C CYS A 69 -3.56 -6.86 -11.83
N GLY A 70 -3.23 -5.72 -11.23
CA GLY A 70 -4.15 -4.90 -10.44
C GLY A 70 -4.09 -5.15 -8.94
N TRP A 71 -3.24 -6.06 -8.47
CA TRP A 71 -2.97 -6.33 -7.05
C TRP A 71 -1.48 -6.16 -6.75
N PRO A 72 -1.07 -5.89 -5.51
CA PRO A 72 0.34 -5.96 -5.14
C PRO A 72 0.92 -7.34 -5.48
N ALA A 73 2.02 -7.31 -6.23
CA ALA A 73 2.70 -8.50 -6.71
C ALA A 73 4.13 -8.54 -6.18
N PHE A 74 4.54 -9.71 -5.68
CA PHE A 74 5.88 -9.98 -5.20
C PHE A 74 6.46 -11.19 -5.92
N ASN A 75 7.76 -11.22 -6.17
CA ASN A 75 8.43 -12.38 -6.79
C ASN A 75 8.98 -13.38 -5.76
N ASP A 76 8.90 -13.04 -4.47
CA ASP A 76 9.38 -13.86 -3.37
C ASP A 76 8.72 -13.47 -2.04
N VAL A 77 8.88 -14.33 -1.03
CA VAL A 77 8.52 -14.06 0.37
C VAL A 77 9.78 -13.83 1.19
N LEU A 78 9.67 -13.14 2.34
CA LEU A 78 10.80 -12.98 3.26
C LEU A 78 11.32 -14.32 3.76
N ASP A 79 10.44 -15.27 4.03
CA ASP A 79 10.78 -16.62 4.47
C ASP A 79 9.63 -17.59 4.10
N LYS A 80 9.97 -18.75 3.54
CA LYS A 80 8.99 -19.78 3.13
C LYS A 80 8.19 -20.34 4.30
N GLY A 81 8.74 -20.39 5.51
CA GLY A 81 8.06 -20.83 6.73
C GLY A 81 7.04 -19.82 7.28
N LYS A 82 6.99 -18.60 6.70
CA LYS A 82 6.04 -17.57 7.10
C LYS A 82 4.72 -17.61 6.34
N ILE A 83 4.63 -18.42 5.29
CA ILE A 83 3.41 -18.68 4.54
C ILE A 83 3.10 -20.18 4.47
N THR A 84 1.87 -20.50 4.11
CA THR A 84 1.46 -21.86 3.72
C THR A 84 0.78 -21.79 2.36
N LEU A 85 0.99 -22.82 1.55
CA LEU A 85 0.47 -22.92 0.20
C LEU A 85 -0.58 -24.03 0.14
N HIS A 86 -1.77 -23.72 -0.35
CA HIS A 86 -2.90 -24.65 -0.44
C HIS A 86 -3.42 -24.69 -1.87
N ARG A 87 -3.70 -25.86 -2.41
CA ARG A 87 -4.34 -25.94 -3.73
C ARG A 87 -5.75 -25.37 -3.64
N ASP A 88 -6.05 -24.39 -4.47
CA ASP A 88 -7.37 -23.77 -4.54
C ASP A 88 -8.23 -24.48 -5.59
N ALA A 89 -9.24 -25.22 -5.14
CA ALA A 89 -10.20 -25.91 -5.99
C ALA A 89 -11.47 -25.10 -6.28
N SER A 90 -11.54 -23.84 -5.82
CA SER A 90 -12.77 -23.02 -5.85
C SER A 90 -13.16 -22.55 -7.25
N ILE A 91 -12.19 -22.42 -8.17
CA ILE A 91 -12.45 -22.05 -9.56
C ILE A 91 -12.09 -23.22 -10.47
N PRO A 92 -13.07 -23.84 -11.16
CA PRO A 92 -12.77 -24.89 -12.12
C PRO A 92 -11.88 -24.34 -13.24
N VAL A 93 -10.84 -25.12 -13.56
CA VAL A 93 -9.71 -24.87 -14.48
C VAL A 93 -10.09 -24.31 -15.86
N VAL A 94 -11.37 -24.35 -16.21
CA VAL A 94 -11.93 -23.99 -17.51
C VAL A 94 -12.31 -22.49 -17.63
N ILE A 95 -12.43 -21.76 -16.51
CA ILE A 95 -12.92 -20.36 -16.52
C ILE A 95 -11.76 -19.34 -16.50
N SER A 96 -10.56 -19.76 -16.10
CA SER A 96 -9.39 -18.90 -16.27
C SER A 96 -9.03 -18.89 -17.75
N LYS A 97 -9.06 -17.71 -18.39
CA LYS A 97 -8.72 -17.49 -19.81
C LYS A 97 -7.29 -17.98 -20.17
N MET A 98 -6.49 -18.29 -19.15
CA MET A 98 -5.26 -19.07 -19.23
C MET A 98 -5.57 -20.53 -18.83
N LEU A 99 -5.85 -21.35 -19.84
CA LEU A 99 -6.10 -22.79 -19.74
C LEU A 99 -5.15 -23.45 -18.72
N GLY A 100 -5.69 -24.06 -17.66
CA GLY A 100 -4.91 -25.02 -16.86
C GLY A 100 -4.30 -24.53 -15.55
N MET A 101 -4.31 -23.23 -15.24
CA MET A 101 -3.58 -22.73 -14.06
C MET A 101 -4.29 -23.11 -12.75
N VAL A 102 -3.73 -24.09 -12.03
CA VAL A 102 -4.08 -24.40 -10.64
C VAL A 102 -3.67 -23.21 -9.78
N ARG A 103 -4.67 -22.48 -9.25
CA ARG A 103 -4.42 -21.43 -8.28
C ARG A 103 -3.88 -22.08 -6.99
N THR A 104 -2.76 -21.57 -6.49
CA THR A 104 -2.24 -21.98 -5.19
C THR A 104 -2.47 -20.84 -4.21
N GLU A 105 -3.39 -21.04 -3.27
CA GLU A 105 -3.72 -20.09 -2.22
C GLU A 105 -2.53 -19.87 -1.29
N VAL A 106 -2.27 -18.60 -0.96
CA VAL A 106 -1.26 -18.17 -0.01
C VAL A 106 -1.97 -17.77 1.28
N ARG A 107 -1.59 -18.40 2.39
CA ARG A 107 -2.05 -18.06 3.74
C ARG A 107 -0.88 -17.74 4.67
N CYS A 108 -1.09 -16.85 5.63
CA CYS A 108 -0.11 -16.62 6.70
C CYS A 108 0.07 -17.91 7.54
N SER A 109 1.30 -18.35 7.80
CA SER A 109 1.55 -19.58 8.56
C SER A 109 1.14 -19.49 10.03
N LYS A 110 1.20 -18.29 10.62
CA LYS A 110 0.94 -18.04 12.04
C LYS A 110 -0.55 -17.95 12.37
N CYS A 111 -1.33 -17.21 11.60
CA CYS A 111 -2.76 -17.01 11.87
C CYS A 111 -3.71 -17.64 10.84
N SER A 112 -3.18 -18.30 9.81
CA SER A 112 -3.95 -18.94 8.72
C SER A 112 -4.82 -17.98 7.89
N ALA A 113 -4.64 -16.66 8.02
CA ALA A 113 -5.33 -15.64 7.24
C ALA A 113 -5.06 -15.79 5.74
N HIS A 114 -6.11 -15.74 4.93
CA HIS A 114 -6.01 -15.70 3.48
C HIS A 114 -5.37 -14.39 3.01
N MET A 115 -4.49 -14.50 2.02
CA MET A 115 -3.76 -13.37 1.47
C MET A 115 -4.00 -13.18 -0.01
N GLY A 116 -4.04 -14.27 -0.77
CA GLY A 116 -4.16 -14.24 -2.21
C GLY A 116 -3.64 -15.54 -2.79
N HIS A 117 -2.94 -15.46 -3.92
CA HIS A 117 -2.49 -16.64 -4.64
C HIS A 117 -1.09 -16.45 -5.22
N VAL A 118 -0.39 -17.57 -5.40
CA VAL A 118 0.88 -17.63 -6.12
C VAL A 118 0.68 -18.32 -7.47
N PHE A 119 1.35 -17.77 -8.48
CA PHE A 119 1.37 -18.25 -9.86
C PHE A 119 2.82 -18.45 -10.32
N ASP A 120 3.03 -19.28 -11.33
CA ASP A 120 4.32 -19.64 -11.93
C ASP A 120 4.68 -18.80 -13.18
N ASP A 121 4.07 -17.62 -13.30
CA ASP A 121 4.25 -16.66 -14.40
C ASP A 121 4.98 -15.37 -13.97
N GLY A 122 5.77 -15.46 -12.89
CA GLY A 122 6.55 -14.35 -12.38
C GLY A 122 7.83 -14.06 -13.18
N PRO A 123 8.56 -12.99 -12.83
CA PRO A 123 9.86 -12.70 -13.45
C PRO A 123 10.92 -13.75 -13.05
N ALA A 124 11.92 -13.90 -13.91
CA ALA A 124 13.15 -14.63 -13.59
C ALA A 124 13.84 -14.04 -12.33
N PRO A 125 14.59 -14.84 -11.56
CA PRO A 125 14.91 -16.25 -11.78
C PRO A 125 13.92 -17.23 -11.15
N LYS A 126 13.00 -16.74 -10.29
CA LYS A 126 12.11 -17.61 -9.51
C LYS A 126 10.86 -18.01 -10.28
N TYR A 127 10.43 -17.18 -11.24
CA TYR A 127 9.20 -17.34 -11.98
C TYR A 127 7.94 -17.43 -11.10
N LEU A 128 8.02 -16.93 -9.86
CA LEU A 128 6.87 -16.88 -8.95
C LEU A 128 6.28 -15.49 -8.93
N ARG A 129 4.95 -15.42 -8.94
CA ARG A 129 4.17 -14.19 -8.74
C ARG A 129 3.19 -14.40 -7.60
N TYR A 130 3.54 -13.87 -6.44
CA TYR A 130 2.65 -13.76 -5.28
C TYR A 130 1.72 -12.57 -5.52
N CYS A 131 0.51 -12.85 -5.95
CA CYS A 131 -0.56 -11.89 -6.18
C CYS A 131 -1.42 -11.78 -4.91
N ILE A 132 -1.21 -10.71 -4.15
CA ILE A 132 -1.72 -10.57 -2.77
C ILE A 132 -2.80 -9.49 -2.72
N ASN A 133 -3.82 -9.67 -1.90
CA ASN A 133 -4.79 -8.62 -1.60
C ASN A 133 -4.15 -7.59 -0.67
N SER A 134 -4.21 -6.31 -1.04
CA SER A 134 -3.80 -5.19 -0.18
C SER A 134 -4.52 -5.24 1.17
N ALA A 135 -5.79 -5.60 1.18
CA ALA A 135 -6.59 -5.76 2.40
C ALA A 135 -6.13 -6.90 3.34
N SER A 136 -5.14 -7.71 2.96
CA SER A 136 -4.58 -8.76 3.83
C SER A 136 -3.24 -8.38 4.48
N ILE A 137 -2.66 -7.25 4.05
CA ILE A 137 -1.34 -6.79 4.47
C ILE A 137 -1.40 -5.35 4.96
N ASP A 138 -0.41 -5.00 5.76
CA ASP A 138 -0.13 -3.64 6.23
C ASP A 138 1.35 -3.33 5.95
N PHE A 139 1.72 -2.05 5.86
CA PHE A 139 3.06 -1.63 5.46
C PHE A 139 3.82 -0.93 6.59
N VAL A 140 5.05 -1.37 6.83
CA VAL A 140 5.99 -0.77 7.77
C VAL A 140 7.15 -0.14 6.98
N PRO A 141 7.25 1.20 6.93
CA PRO A 141 8.34 1.88 6.23
C PRO A 141 9.71 1.52 6.82
N TYR A 142 10.71 1.39 5.95
CA TYR A 142 12.09 1.20 6.38
C TYR A 142 12.62 2.47 7.06
N LYS A 143 13.04 2.34 8.32
CA LYS A 143 13.72 3.41 9.04
C LYS A 143 15.23 3.11 9.08
N PRO A 144 16.08 3.86 8.35
CA PRO A 144 17.52 3.67 8.46
C PRO A 144 17.98 3.97 9.89
N PRO A 145 19.02 3.27 10.38
CA PRO A 145 19.58 3.55 11.70
C PRO A 145 20.05 5.00 11.77
N ALA A 146 19.63 5.71 12.82
CA ALA A 146 19.89 7.12 12.99
C ALA A 146 21.31 7.38 13.51
N ASN A 147 22.35 7.15 12.68
CA ASN A 147 23.69 7.77 12.74
C ASN A 147 24.78 6.97 11.98
N SER A 148 25.28 7.53 10.89
CA SER A 148 26.64 7.27 10.39
C SER A 148 27.39 8.56 10.03
N SER A 149 27.11 9.65 10.75
CA SER A 149 27.89 10.90 10.69
C SER A 149 27.76 11.69 12.00
N SER A 150 28.57 11.38 12.99
CA SER A 150 28.87 12.31 14.11
C SER A 150 30.18 11.92 14.79
N ALA A 151 31.31 12.30 14.19
CA ALA A 151 32.62 12.35 14.85
C ALA A 151 33.58 13.30 14.11
N SER A 152 33.49 14.59 14.40
CA SER A 152 34.65 15.49 14.53
C SER A 152 34.17 16.84 15.09
N SER A 153 34.65 17.13 16.28
CA SER A 153 34.27 18.18 17.22
C SER A 153 35.07 19.48 17.03
N SER A 154 34.41 20.61 17.34
CA SER A 154 34.89 21.82 18.08
C SER A 154 36.13 22.57 17.59
N SER A 155 36.32 23.89 17.67
CA SER A 155 35.59 25.07 18.17
C SER A 155 36.58 26.25 18.04
N SER A 156 36.14 27.49 17.80
CA SER A 156 36.70 28.72 18.41
C SER A 156 35.88 29.97 18.07
N SER A 157 35.81 30.87 19.04
CA SER A 157 34.82 31.92 19.29
C SER A 157 35.20 33.32 18.78
N ALA A 158 34.23 34.26 18.68
CA ALA A 158 34.17 35.55 19.41
C ALA A 158 33.63 36.80 18.63
N ALA A 159 32.69 37.51 19.31
CA ALA A 159 32.55 38.98 19.51
C ALA A 159 31.86 39.95 18.49
N SER A 160 30.63 40.38 18.88
CA SER A 160 30.06 41.74 19.15
C SER A 160 30.45 43.06 18.43
N ALA A 161 29.43 43.87 18.03
CA ALA A 161 29.24 45.36 18.17
C ALA A 161 28.20 45.90 17.11
N THR A 162 27.02 46.48 17.38
CA THR A 162 26.52 47.79 17.92
C THR A 162 26.51 49.05 17.00
N LYS A 163 25.37 49.79 17.07
CA LYS A 163 25.01 51.22 16.73
C LYS A 163 24.56 51.58 15.29
N SER A 164 23.32 52.07 15.08
CA SER A 164 22.78 53.48 15.10
C SER A 164 23.11 54.26 13.79
N SER A 165 22.32 55.11 13.14
CA SER A 165 21.03 55.82 13.35
C SER A 165 20.60 56.57 12.06
N SER A 166 19.33 57.00 12.00
CA SER A 166 18.76 58.24 11.36
C SER A 166 18.64 58.41 9.82
N GLY A 167 17.39 58.63 9.36
CA GLY A 167 16.95 59.00 7.98
C GLY A 167 17.12 60.48 7.64
N PRO A 168 16.20 61.18 6.90
CA PRO A 168 14.99 60.78 6.16
C PRO A 168 14.93 61.35 4.70
N ASN A 169 13.92 61.00 3.87
CA ASN A 169 13.09 61.97 3.11
C ASN A 169 11.90 61.30 2.39
N ALA A 170 10.80 62.05 2.36
CA ALA A 170 9.48 61.80 1.80
C ALA A 170 9.42 61.82 0.25
N ASN A 171 8.35 61.29 -0.36
CA ASN A 171 7.18 62.08 -0.81
C ASN A 171 6.31 61.33 -1.86
N GLY A 172 4.99 61.56 -1.81
CA GLY A 172 4.04 61.45 -2.95
C GLY A 172 3.42 60.06 -3.21
N THR A 173 2.22 59.71 -2.72
CA THR A 173 0.85 60.12 -3.13
C THR A 173 0.45 59.69 -4.55
N THR A 174 -0.48 58.72 -4.67
CA THR A 174 -1.85 58.86 -5.24
C THR A 174 -2.42 57.53 -5.78
N ASN A 175 -3.55 57.13 -5.18
CA ASN A 175 -4.82 56.63 -5.76
C ASN A 175 -4.84 55.90 -7.13
N ASN A 176 -5.41 54.69 -7.16
CA ASN A 176 -6.77 54.44 -7.69
C ASN A 176 -7.09 52.92 -7.85
N THR A 177 -8.19 52.51 -7.23
CA THR A 177 -9.15 51.46 -7.68
C THR A 177 -10.32 52.24 -8.35
N PRO A 178 -11.29 51.72 -9.15
CA PRO A 178 -11.78 50.34 -9.30
C PRO A 178 -12.28 49.92 -10.72
N GLY A 179 -12.88 48.72 -10.84
CA GLY A 179 -13.91 48.40 -11.86
C GLY A 179 -13.50 47.34 -12.90
N GLN A 180 -14.03 46.10 -12.83
CA GLN A 180 -15.32 45.61 -13.35
C GLN A 180 -15.31 45.15 -14.83
N LYS A 181 -15.62 43.86 -15.06
CA LYS A 181 -16.70 43.34 -15.96
C LYS A 181 -16.71 41.79 -15.95
N GLN A 182 -17.78 41.15 -15.45
CA GLN A 182 -18.95 40.58 -16.18
C GLN A 182 -18.58 39.34 -17.02
N ALA A 183 -19.06 38.11 -16.76
CA ALA A 183 -20.40 37.52 -16.60
C ALA A 183 -21.15 37.19 -17.93
N ALA A 184 -21.45 35.90 -18.15
CA ALA A 184 -22.60 35.27 -18.86
C ALA A 184 -22.28 33.76 -19.04
N ALA A 185 -23.04 32.71 -18.68
CA ALA A 185 -24.48 32.35 -18.65
C ALA A 185 -24.94 31.49 -19.86
N ALA A 186 -25.83 30.51 -19.57
CA ALA A 186 -26.57 29.55 -20.42
C ALA A 186 -25.88 28.20 -20.73
N GLY A 187 -26.49 27.01 -20.62
CA GLY A 187 -27.87 26.57 -20.33
C GLY A 187 -27.90 25.02 -20.18
N PRO A 188 -29.09 24.40 -19.96
CA PRO A 188 -29.21 23.02 -19.50
C PRO A 188 -29.36 22.00 -20.64
N HIS A 189 -28.82 20.80 -20.47
CA HIS A 189 -29.07 19.67 -21.36
C HIS A 189 -29.97 18.61 -20.71
N THR A 190 -31.12 18.44 -21.34
CA THR A 190 -32.09 17.36 -21.20
C THR A 190 -31.58 16.05 -21.80
N ASN A 191 -32.01 14.91 -21.26
CA ASN A 191 -32.43 13.67 -21.97
C ASN A 191 -32.48 12.51 -20.96
N ASN A 192 -33.30 11.47 -21.10
CA ASN A 192 -34.53 11.18 -21.82
C ASN A 192 -35.01 9.85 -21.20
N GLN A 193 -36.32 9.65 -21.16
CA GLN A 193 -36.99 8.42 -20.76
C GLN A 193 -36.52 7.21 -21.58
N THR A 194 -36.53 6.03 -20.96
CA THR A 194 -36.72 4.78 -21.71
C THR A 194 -37.64 3.87 -20.92
N SER A 195 -38.77 3.56 -21.54
CA SER A 195 -39.83 2.67 -21.09
C SER A 195 -39.35 1.23 -20.88
N LYS A 196 -39.89 0.56 -19.86
CA LYS A 196 -40.14 -0.89 -19.90
C LYS A 196 -41.62 -1.14 -19.58
N LYS A 197 -42.28 -1.75 -20.56
CA LYS A 197 -43.47 -2.57 -20.37
C LYS A 197 -43.10 -3.83 -19.61
#